data_AF-A0A2W4R2E4-F1
#
_entry.id   AF-A0A2W4R2E4-F1
#
_cell.length_a   1.000
_cell.length_b   1.000
_cell.length_c   1.000
_cell.angle_alpha   90.00
_cell.angle_beta   90.00
_cell.angle_gamma   90.00
#
_symmetry.space_group_name_H-M   'P 1'
#
loop_
_entity.id
_entity.type
_entity.pdbx_description
1 polymer ?
#
loop_
_entity_poly.entity_id
_entity_poly.type
_entity_poly.pdbx_seq_one_letter_code
_entity_poly.pdbx_strand_id
1 'polypeptide(L)'
;MMAATPDLITDLETIKRLATARRDEFEVMRYMLELNDDLSDAEIDRMVEDVAQPVIAAIDCTTCANCCRSLDVYLTPEDAERLASGIHVPVEALLDAVIDREAAEAEGEWGRFRAKPCAFLRGKLCSVYAYRPESCRTYPVFTPDFRWTLEDTIEGAAICPIIYNVLDRLVPLVDRL
;
A
#
# COMPACT_ATOMS: atom_id res chain seq x y z
N MET A 1 22.66 19.90 6.25
CA MET A 1 21.81 20.01 7.46
C MET A 1 20.61 19.11 7.20
N MET A 2 20.51 17.98 7.91
CA MET A 2 19.36 17.09 7.76
C MET A 2 18.16 17.85 8.33
N ALA A 3 17.20 18.21 7.47
CA ALA A 3 15.94 18.78 7.91
C ALA A 3 15.34 17.83 8.95
N ALA A 4 14.92 18.36 10.10
CA ALA A 4 14.24 17.58 11.12
C ALA A 4 13.08 16.84 10.45
N THR A 5 13.06 15.51 10.56
CA THR A 5 11.93 14.71 10.10
C THR A 5 10.69 15.25 10.83
N PRO A 6 9.68 15.80 10.13
CA PRO A 6 8.48 16.29 10.80
C PRO A 6 7.82 15.12 11.53
N ASP A 7 7.17 15.39 12.67
CA ASP A 7 6.54 14.36 13.49
C ASP A 7 5.65 13.43 12.63
N LEU A 8 6.10 12.19 12.45
CA LEU A 8 5.39 11.18 11.66
C LEU A 8 4.32 10.53 12.54
N ILE A 9 3.09 10.50 12.05
CA ILE A 9 1.96 9.93 12.79
C ILE A 9 1.85 8.43 12.45
N THR A 10 2.12 7.56 13.44
CA THR A 10 2.14 6.10 13.25
C THR A 10 1.08 5.33 14.05
N ASP A 11 0.35 6.01 14.94
CA ASP A 11 -0.77 5.41 15.67
C ASP A 11 -1.95 5.14 14.73
N LEU A 12 -2.40 3.89 14.67
CA LEU A 12 -3.40 3.42 13.71
C LEU A 12 -4.78 4.07 13.91
N GLU A 13 -5.20 4.26 15.16
CA GLU A 13 -6.49 4.90 15.45
C GLU A 13 -6.45 6.39 15.10
N THR A 14 -5.32 7.04 15.34
CA THR A 14 -5.08 8.43 14.98
C THR A 14 -5.09 8.63 13.48
N ILE A 15 -4.32 7.85 12.69
CA ILE A 15 -4.34 7.98 11.23
C ILE A 15 -5.72 7.66 10.66
N LYS A 16 -6.43 6.66 11.19
CA LYS A 16 -7.77 6.30 10.73
C LYS A 16 -8.74 7.46 10.92
N ARG A 17 -8.74 8.08 12.10
CA ARG A 17 -9.57 9.25 12.39
C ARG A 17 -9.21 10.44 11.51
N LEU A 18 -7.92 10.73 11.36
CA LEU A 18 -7.45 11.88 10.59
C LEU A 18 -7.69 11.70 9.09
N ALA A 19 -7.40 10.52 8.53
CA ALA A 19 -7.66 10.19 7.13
C ALA A 19 -9.15 10.31 6.80
N THR A 20 -10.03 9.84 7.71
CA THR A 20 -11.48 10.01 7.55
C THR A 20 -11.88 11.47 7.57
N ALA A 21 -11.37 12.25 8.53
CA ALA A 21 -11.72 13.65 8.69
C ALA A 21 -11.22 14.54 7.54
N ARG A 22 -10.14 14.14 6.87
CA ARG A 22 -9.47 14.88 5.80
C ARG A 22 -9.72 14.29 4.41
N ARG A 23 -10.67 13.37 4.27
CA ARG A 23 -10.94 12.69 3.00
C ARG A 23 -11.22 13.70 1.88
N ASP A 24 -12.03 14.71 2.15
CA ASP A 24 -12.36 15.74 1.15
C ASP A 24 -11.12 16.53 0.69
N GLU A 25 -10.16 16.79 1.58
CA GLU A 25 -8.89 17.45 1.21
C GLU A 25 -8.07 16.58 0.24
N PHE A 26 -8.01 15.27 0.50
CA PHE A 26 -7.31 14.34 -0.37
C PHE A 26 -8.00 14.19 -1.73
N GLU A 27 -9.34 14.19 -1.78
CA GLU A 27 -10.09 14.17 -3.04
C GLU A 27 -9.87 15.45 -3.85
N VAL A 28 -9.83 16.62 -3.20
CA VAL A 28 -9.49 17.88 -3.89
C VAL A 28 -8.09 17.80 -4.49
N MET A 29 -7.09 17.34 -3.71
CA MET A 29 -5.73 17.14 -4.20
C MET A 29 -5.69 16.17 -5.40
N ARG A 30 -6.47 15.08 -5.35
CA ARG A 30 -6.59 14.14 -6.47
C ARG A 30 -7.10 14.83 -7.72
N TYR A 31 -8.22 15.54 -7.64
CA TYR A 31 -8.76 16.27 -8.80
C TYR A 31 -7.78 17.31 -9.33
N MET A 32 -7.04 18.01 -8.46
CA MET A 32 -6.02 18.95 -8.88
C MET A 32 -4.90 18.29 -9.69
N LEU A 33 -4.48 17.07 -9.33
CA LEU A 33 -3.42 16.36 -10.06
C LEU A 33 -3.92 15.64 -11.33
N GLU A 34 -5.13 15.09 -11.29
CA GLU A 34 -5.76 14.40 -12.43
C GLU A 34 -6.11 15.36 -13.57
N LEU A 35 -6.54 16.59 -13.24
CA LEU A 35 -6.98 17.59 -14.22
C LEU A 35 -5.87 18.57 -14.61
N ASN A 36 -4.67 18.44 -14.05
CA ASN A 36 -3.54 19.32 -14.36
C ASN A 36 -2.77 18.80 -15.56
N ASP A 37 -3.13 19.31 -16.75
CA ASP A 37 -2.46 19.00 -18.01
C ASP A 37 -1.08 19.68 -18.15
N ASP A 38 -0.75 20.65 -17.29
CA ASP A 38 0.53 21.36 -17.30
C ASP A 38 1.66 20.54 -16.65
N LEU A 39 1.32 19.54 -15.83
CA LEU A 39 2.26 18.61 -15.23
C LEU A 39 2.19 17.24 -15.91
N SER A 40 3.35 16.75 -16.35
CA SER A 40 3.48 15.39 -16.84
C SER A 40 3.45 14.36 -15.70
N ASP A 41 3.05 13.12 -16.00
CA ASP A 41 3.06 12.02 -15.03
C ASP A 41 4.46 11.83 -14.41
N ALA A 42 5.52 11.97 -15.21
CA ALA A 42 6.90 11.88 -14.74
C ALA A 42 7.34 13.03 -13.80
N GLU A 43 6.71 14.20 -13.90
CA GLU A 43 6.93 15.31 -12.95
C GLU A 43 6.17 15.07 -11.64
N ILE A 44 4.94 14.56 -11.73
CA ILE A 44 4.14 14.16 -10.57
C ILE A 44 4.87 13.05 -9.80
N ASP A 45 5.29 11.98 -10.48
CA ASP A 45 6.00 10.86 -9.86
C ASP A 45 7.28 11.32 -9.15
N ARG A 46 8.04 12.24 -9.76
CA ARG A 46 9.26 12.77 -9.14
C ARG A 46 8.94 13.56 -7.87
N MET A 47 7.93 14.43 -7.91
CA MET A 47 7.48 15.19 -6.74
C MET A 47 7.03 14.25 -5.61
N VAL A 48 6.28 13.21 -5.95
CA VAL A 48 5.77 12.22 -4.99
C VAL A 48 6.91 11.43 -4.38
N GLU A 49 7.88 11.00 -5.18
CA GLU A 49 9.05 10.26 -4.72
C GLU A 49 9.92 11.10 -3.76
N ASP A 50 10.11 12.38 -4.05
CA ASP A 50 10.81 13.34 -3.16
C ASP A 50 10.14 13.45 -1.78
N VAL A 51 8.82 13.26 -1.70
CA VAL A 51 8.05 13.26 -0.44
C VAL A 51 8.00 11.86 0.20
N ALA A 52 7.82 10.81 -0.60
CA ALA A 52 7.59 9.45 -0.14
C ALA A 52 8.86 8.82 0.43
N GLN A 53 10.02 8.98 -0.22
CA GLN A 53 11.26 8.32 0.19
C GLN A 53 11.67 8.65 1.64
N PRO A 54 11.67 9.93 2.09
CA PRO A 54 11.96 10.25 3.48
C PRO A 54 10.97 9.63 4.47
N VAL A 55 9.68 9.52 4.10
CA VAL A 55 8.63 8.93 4.96
C VAL A 55 8.79 7.42 5.04
N ILE A 56 8.99 6.75 3.91
CA ILE A 56 9.22 5.30 3.82
C ILE A 56 10.46 4.92 4.64
N ALA A 57 11.55 5.68 4.51
CA ALA A 57 12.78 5.42 5.25
C ALA A 57 12.64 5.59 6.78
N ALA A 58 11.69 6.41 7.23
CA ALA A 58 11.53 6.75 8.63
C ALA A 58 10.48 5.90 9.38
N ILE A 59 9.66 5.11 8.67
CA ILE A 59 8.61 4.27 9.26
C ILE A 59 8.93 2.80 9.03
N ASP A 60 9.14 2.05 10.12
CA ASP A 60 9.26 0.59 10.05
C ASP A 60 7.89 -0.06 9.80
N CYS A 61 7.65 -0.44 8.53
CA CYS A 61 6.40 -1.07 8.09
C CYS A 61 6.14 -2.45 8.70
N THR A 62 7.13 -3.07 9.37
CA THR A 62 7.00 -4.39 10.00
C THR A 62 6.38 -4.35 11.39
N THR A 63 6.06 -3.16 11.90
CA THR A 63 5.65 -2.95 13.30
C THR A 63 4.13 -2.94 13.54
N CYS A 64 3.32 -2.69 12.50
CA CYS A 64 1.87 -2.54 12.66
C CYS A 64 1.06 -3.75 12.15
N ALA A 65 1.51 -4.39 11.06
CA ALA A 65 0.82 -5.46 10.35
C ALA A 65 -0.61 -5.12 9.88
N ASN A 66 -0.96 -3.85 9.76
CA ASN A 66 -2.35 -3.46 9.46
C ASN A 66 -2.76 -3.89 8.04
N CYS A 67 -1.85 -3.77 7.06
CA CYS A 67 -2.06 -4.31 5.72
C CYS A 67 -2.37 -5.82 5.74
N CYS A 68 -1.59 -6.62 6.49
CA CYS A 68 -1.80 -8.06 6.62
C CYS A 68 -3.12 -8.45 7.32
N ARG A 69 -3.75 -7.51 8.03
CA ARG A 69 -5.03 -7.73 8.74
C ARG A 69 -6.24 -7.32 7.91
N SER A 70 -6.07 -6.37 7.00
CA SER A 70 -7.19 -5.61 6.43
C SER A 70 -7.25 -5.61 4.91
N LEU A 71 -6.11 -5.73 4.22
CA LEU A 71 -6.08 -5.68 2.76
C LEU A 71 -6.30 -7.06 2.15
N ASP A 72 -7.03 -7.07 1.04
CA ASP A 72 -7.00 -8.19 0.12
C ASP A 72 -5.65 -8.18 -0.60
N VAL A 73 -5.05 -9.36 -0.70
CA VAL A 73 -3.72 -9.53 -1.29
C VAL A 73 -3.90 -10.40 -2.52
N TYR A 74 -3.66 -9.79 -3.68
CA TYR A 74 -3.62 -10.47 -4.95
C TYR A 74 -2.23 -11.04 -5.23
N LEU A 75 -2.20 -12.13 -5.98
CA LEU A 75 -1.05 -12.94 -6.29
C LEU A 75 -1.01 -13.24 -7.79
N THR A 76 0.20 -13.38 -8.31
CA THR A 76 0.45 -13.96 -9.64
C THR A 76 0.74 -15.48 -9.53
N PRO A 77 0.81 -16.23 -10.66
CA PRO A 77 1.31 -17.60 -10.64
C PRO A 77 2.68 -17.73 -9.97
N GLU A 78 3.60 -16.81 -10.27
CA GLU A 78 4.97 -16.79 -9.74
C GLU A 78 4.97 -16.55 -8.23
N ASP A 79 4.05 -15.72 -7.72
CA ASP A 79 3.87 -15.54 -6.28
C ASP A 79 3.45 -16.83 -5.60
N ALA A 80 2.54 -17.60 -6.20
CA ALA A 80 2.09 -18.88 -5.67
C ALA A 80 3.20 -19.93 -5.67
N GLU A 81 3.97 -20.05 -6.76
CA GLU A 81 5.13 -20.94 -6.83
C GLU A 81 6.16 -20.60 -5.73
N ARG A 82 6.45 -19.31 -5.59
CA ARG A 82 7.43 -18.82 -4.60
C ARG A 82 6.95 -19.04 -3.16
N LEU A 83 5.66 -18.85 -2.88
CA LEU A 83 5.06 -19.16 -1.58
C LEU A 83 5.08 -20.65 -1.28
N ALA A 84 4.67 -21.48 -2.23
CA ALA A 84 4.62 -22.94 -2.10
C ALA A 84 6.02 -23.51 -1.80
N SER A 85 7.04 -23.01 -2.51
CA SER A 85 8.45 -23.30 -2.23
C SER A 85 8.84 -22.91 -0.80
N GLY A 86 8.47 -21.71 -0.35
CA GLY A 86 8.80 -21.21 0.99
C GLY A 86 8.19 -22.02 2.14
N ILE A 87 7.00 -22.60 1.95
CA ILE A 87 6.33 -23.45 2.95
C ILE A 87 6.50 -24.95 2.70
N HIS A 88 7.25 -25.33 1.68
CA HIS A 88 7.58 -26.71 1.34
C HIS A 88 6.36 -27.59 1.05
N VAL A 89 5.40 -27.07 0.26
CA VAL A 89 4.23 -27.82 -0.20
C VAL A 89 4.08 -27.73 -1.73
N PRO A 90 3.37 -28.66 -2.38
CA PRO A 90 2.96 -28.50 -3.77
C PRO A 90 2.08 -27.26 -3.97
N VAL A 91 2.17 -26.62 -5.14
CA VAL A 91 1.38 -25.42 -5.45
C VAL A 91 -0.11 -25.70 -5.33
N GLU A 92 -0.59 -26.86 -5.78
CA GLU A 92 -1.99 -27.28 -5.70
C GLU A 92 -2.48 -27.30 -4.25
N ALA A 93 -1.65 -27.79 -3.32
CA ALA A 93 -1.99 -27.79 -1.90
C ALA A 93 -2.05 -26.37 -1.30
N LEU A 94 -1.20 -25.45 -1.76
CA LEU A 94 -1.28 -24.03 -1.39
C LEU A 94 -2.59 -23.41 -1.91
N LEU A 95 -2.90 -23.65 -3.19
CA LEU A 95 -4.11 -23.13 -3.84
C LEU A 95 -5.36 -23.57 -3.08
N ASP A 96 -5.47 -24.87 -2.80
CA ASP A 96 -6.61 -25.44 -2.06
C ASP A 96 -6.70 -24.87 -0.64
N ALA A 97 -5.58 -24.65 0.04
CA ALA A 97 -5.56 -24.24 1.44
C ALA A 97 -5.82 -22.75 1.67
N VAL A 98 -5.25 -21.86 0.86
CA VAL A 98 -5.18 -20.42 1.21
C VAL A 98 -5.48 -19.45 0.06
N ILE A 99 -5.64 -19.91 -1.19
CA ILE A 99 -5.91 -19.04 -2.34
C ILE A 99 -7.37 -19.18 -2.77
N ASP A 100 -8.03 -18.06 -3.01
CA ASP A 100 -9.37 -17.98 -3.58
C ASP A 100 -9.25 -17.55 -5.05
N ARG A 101 -9.41 -18.53 -5.95
CA ARG A 101 -9.33 -18.35 -7.40
C ARG A 101 -10.63 -17.83 -8.01
N GLU A 102 -11.76 -18.25 -7.44
CA GLU A 102 -13.09 -17.93 -7.96
C GLU A 102 -13.42 -16.46 -7.74
N ALA A 103 -13.21 -15.95 -6.52
CA ALA A 103 -13.45 -14.55 -6.25
C ALA A 103 -12.43 -13.63 -6.92
N ALA A 104 -11.17 -14.08 -7.05
CA ALA A 104 -10.17 -13.32 -7.80
C ALA A 104 -10.56 -13.19 -9.29
N GLU A 105 -11.03 -14.27 -9.92
CA GLU A 105 -11.47 -14.23 -11.32
C GLU A 105 -12.64 -13.25 -11.53
N ALA A 106 -13.57 -13.15 -10.58
CA ALA A 106 -14.66 -12.18 -10.61
C ALA A 106 -14.18 -10.71 -10.54
N GLU A 107 -12.98 -10.50 -9.99
CA GLU A 107 -12.32 -9.20 -9.84
C GLU A 107 -11.28 -8.95 -10.97
N GLY A 108 -11.14 -9.88 -11.92
CA GLY A 108 -10.18 -9.78 -13.02
C GLY A 108 -8.75 -10.18 -12.65
N GLU A 109 -8.57 -10.80 -11.49
CA GLU A 109 -7.27 -11.13 -10.89
C GLU A 109 -6.96 -12.63 -10.97
N TRP A 110 -5.68 -12.99 -10.95
CA TRP A 110 -5.28 -14.41 -10.99
C TRP A 110 -5.63 -15.13 -9.68
N GLY A 111 -5.29 -14.58 -8.53
CA GLY A 111 -5.61 -15.22 -7.26
C GLY A 111 -5.52 -14.22 -6.12
N ARG A 112 -6.29 -14.46 -5.07
CA ARG A 112 -6.21 -13.66 -3.84
C ARG A 112 -6.11 -14.55 -2.62
N PHE A 113 -5.54 -14.06 -1.53
CA PHE A 113 -5.64 -14.78 -0.26
C PHE A 113 -7.11 -14.90 0.17
N ARG A 114 -7.50 -16.10 0.61
CA ARG A 114 -8.89 -16.41 0.97
C ARG A 114 -9.41 -15.71 2.21
N ALA A 115 -8.52 -15.38 3.16
CA ALA A 115 -8.93 -14.91 4.47
C ALA A 115 -8.09 -13.72 4.95
N LYS A 116 -8.78 -12.84 5.69
CA LYS A 116 -8.22 -11.74 6.46
C LYS A 116 -8.52 -11.97 7.95
N PRO A 117 -7.55 -11.84 8.88
CA PRO A 117 -6.13 -11.60 8.62
C PRO A 117 -5.47 -12.72 7.80
N CYS A 118 -4.41 -12.37 7.07
CA CYS A 118 -3.66 -13.32 6.25
C CYS A 118 -3.24 -14.57 7.04
N ALA A 119 -3.39 -15.76 6.45
CA ALA A 119 -3.05 -17.05 7.06
C ALA A 119 -1.58 -17.15 7.53
N PHE A 120 -0.69 -16.37 6.92
CA PHE A 120 0.74 -16.32 7.23
C PHE A 120 1.10 -15.27 8.29
N LEU A 121 0.15 -14.48 8.81
CA LEU A 121 0.45 -13.50 9.85
C LEU A 121 0.75 -14.20 11.18
N ARG A 122 1.88 -13.86 11.81
CA ARG A 122 2.27 -14.30 13.17
C ARG A 122 2.66 -13.07 14.00
N GLY A 123 1.78 -12.71 14.94
CA GLY A 123 1.93 -11.46 15.69
C GLY A 123 1.86 -10.26 14.75
N LYS A 124 3.00 -9.65 14.45
CA LYS A 124 3.14 -8.48 13.56
C LYS A 124 3.92 -8.77 12.27
N LEU A 125 4.42 -9.99 12.10
CA LEU A 125 5.27 -10.33 10.97
C LEU A 125 4.73 -11.55 10.22
N CYS A 126 5.00 -11.60 8.92
CA CYS A 126 4.69 -12.77 8.10
C CYS A 126 5.61 -13.94 8.47
N SER A 127 5.05 -15.13 8.67
CA SER A 127 5.83 -16.36 8.89
C SER A 127 6.66 -16.79 7.68
N VAL A 128 6.34 -16.25 6.49
CA VAL A 128 7.02 -16.54 5.22
C VAL A 128 7.55 -15.24 4.61
N TYR A 129 8.09 -14.34 5.44
CA TYR A 129 8.44 -12.97 5.04
C TYR A 129 9.32 -12.89 3.77
N ALA A 130 10.29 -13.80 3.63
CA ALA A 130 11.18 -13.89 2.46
C ALA A 130 10.49 -14.38 1.18
N TYR A 131 9.27 -14.92 1.28
CA TYR A 131 8.47 -15.51 0.20
C TYR A 131 7.10 -14.84 0.03
N ARG A 132 6.87 -13.66 0.61
CA ARG A 132 5.60 -12.90 0.45
C ARG A 132 5.30 -12.53 -1.01
N PRO A 133 4.04 -12.45 -1.45
CA PRO A 133 3.67 -11.95 -2.79
C PRO A 133 4.32 -10.62 -3.15
N GLU A 134 4.48 -10.31 -4.43
CA GLU A 134 5.09 -9.04 -4.86
C GLU A 134 4.32 -7.84 -4.34
N SER A 135 2.99 -7.89 -4.39
CA SER A 135 2.08 -6.88 -3.80
C SER A 135 2.38 -6.61 -2.31
N CYS A 136 2.76 -7.62 -1.54
CA CYS A 136 3.15 -7.46 -0.14
C CYS A 136 4.57 -6.90 0.07
N ARG A 137 5.45 -7.00 -0.93
CA ARG A 137 6.84 -6.51 -0.87
C ARG A 137 6.92 -5.05 -1.22
N THR A 138 6.14 -4.63 -2.20
CA THR A 138 6.16 -3.28 -2.76
C THR A 138 5.20 -2.33 -2.05
N TYR A 139 4.23 -2.84 -1.29
CA TYR A 139 3.27 -2.00 -0.58
C TYR A 139 3.91 -1.13 0.53
N PRO A 140 3.56 0.17 0.61
CA PRO A 140 2.73 0.92 -0.34
C PRO A 140 3.51 1.32 -1.60
N VAL A 141 2.85 1.23 -2.76
CA VAL A 141 3.38 1.73 -4.04
C VAL A 141 2.77 3.09 -4.31
N PHE A 142 3.60 4.09 -4.59
CA PHE A 142 3.15 5.43 -5.00
C PHE A 142 3.46 5.69 -6.48
N THR A 143 4.56 5.17 -6.99
CA THR A 143 5.04 5.41 -8.36
C THR A 143 5.50 4.10 -9.00
N PRO A 144 5.50 3.98 -10.33
CA PRO A 144 5.10 5.00 -11.32
C PRO A 144 3.59 5.22 -11.33
N ASP A 145 3.15 6.21 -12.12
CA ASP A 145 1.74 6.45 -12.44
C ASP A 145 0.92 6.93 -11.23
N PHE A 146 1.51 7.74 -10.35
CA PHE A 146 0.85 8.21 -9.12
C PHE A 146 -0.52 8.83 -9.40
N ARG A 147 -0.63 9.61 -10.48
CA ARG A 147 -1.88 10.22 -10.96
C ARG A 147 -3.03 9.22 -11.03
N TRP A 148 -2.75 7.99 -11.47
CA TRP A 148 -3.75 6.96 -11.72
C TRP A 148 -3.95 6.01 -10.52
N THR A 149 -3.04 6.03 -9.55
CA THR A 149 -3.12 5.24 -8.30
C THR A 149 -3.66 6.05 -7.10
N LEU A 150 -4.00 7.32 -7.32
CA LEU A 150 -4.38 8.25 -6.25
C LEU A 150 -5.62 7.80 -5.49
N GLU A 151 -6.63 7.26 -6.17
CA GLU A 151 -7.83 6.74 -5.51
C GLU A 151 -7.48 5.64 -4.50
N ASP A 152 -6.76 4.60 -4.93
CA ASP A 152 -6.27 3.52 -4.06
C ASP A 152 -5.37 4.04 -2.93
N THR A 153 -4.53 5.02 -3.24
CA THR A 153 -3.65 5.66 -2.26
C THR A 153 -4.47 6.37 -1.18
N ILE A 154 -5.53 7.09 -1.55
CA ILE A 154 -6.41 7.79 -0.60
C ILE A 154 -7.15 6.78 0.28
N GLU A 155 -7.64 5.68 -0.29
CA GLU A 155 -8.26 4.60 0.48
C GLU A 155 -7.28 3.97 1.49
N GLY A 156 -6.02 3.83 1.09
CA GLY A 156 -4.94 3.34 1.94
C GLY A 156 -4.56 4.25 3.12
N ALA A 157 -4.97 5.52 3.11
CA ALA A 157 -4.59 6.50 4.13
C ALA A 157 -5.07 6.13 5.54
N ALA A 158 -6.25 5.51 5.65
CA ALA A 158 -6.78 5.04 6.92
C ALA A 158 -6.15 3.72 7.41
N ILE A 159 -5.30 3.11 6.58
CA ILE A 159 -4.71 1.78 6.81
C ILE A 159 -3.22 1.89 7.10
N CYS A 160 -2.49 2.66 6.32
CA CYS A 160 -1.03 2.67 6.33
C CYS A 160 -0.49 4.02 6.82
N PRO A 161 0.33 4.04 7.90
CA PRO A 161 0.99 5.25 8.35
C PRO A 161 1.82 5.95 7.26
N ILE A 162 2.49 5.18 6.40
CA ILE A 162 3.31 5.73 5.32
C ILE A 162 2.43 6.52 4.35
N ILE A 163 1.34 5.90 3.88
CA ILE A 163 0.38 6.55 2.98
C ILE A 163 -0.18 7.83 3.58
N TYR A 164 -0.66 7.78 4.83
CA TYR A 164 -1.21 8.97 5.49
C TYR A 164 -0.20 10.11 5.53
N ASN A 165 1.03 9.85 5.96
CA ASN A 165 2.05 10.88 6.11
C ASN A 165 2.53 11.43 4.75
N VAL A 166 2.49 10.63 3.68
CA VAL A 166 2.77 11.09 2.31
C VAL A 166 1.67 12.03 1.82
N LEU A 167 0.41 11.62 1.90
CA LEU A 167 -0.72 12.45 1.49
C LEU A 167 -0.81 13.76 2.29
N ASP A 168 -0.60 13.70 3.61
CA ASP A 168 -0.53 14.88 4.49
C ASP A 168 0.48 15.92 4.01
N ARG A 169 1.62 15.48 3.47
CA ARG A 169 2.68 16.35 2.95
C ARG A 169 2.41 16.81 1.52
N LEU A 170 1.75 15.99 0.71
CA LEU A 170 1.42 16.32 -0.67
C LEU A 170 0.33 17.40 -0.77
N VAL A 171 -0.70 17.37 0.08
CA VAL A 171 -1.79 18.35 0.06
C VAL A 171 -1.29 19.81 -0.03
N PRO A 172 -0.48 20.32 0.91
CA PRO A 172 -0.01 21.71 0.83
C PRO A 172 1.02 21.96 -0.28
N LEU A 173 1.63 20.93 -0.87
CA LEU A 173 2.48 21.09 -2.07
C LEU A 173 1.61 21.31 -3.30
N VAL A 174 0.58 20.49 -3.45
CA VAL A 174 -0.36 20.55 -4.57
C VAL A 174 -1.20 21.83 -4.54
N ASP A 175 -1.61 22.29 -3.35
CA ASP A 175 -2.32 23.58 -3.17
C ASP A 175 -1.54 24.81 -3.69
N ARG A 176 -0.22 24.66 -3.93
CA ARG A 176 0.68 25.73 -4.41
C ARG A 176 1.06 25.61 -5.88
N LEU A 177 0.60 24.55 -6.57
CA LEU A 177 0.77 24.39 -8.02
C LEU A 177 -0.16 25.35 -8.76
#